data_AF-A0A972H0F5-F1
#
_entry.id   AF-A0A972H0F5-F1
#
_cell.length_a   1.000
_cell.length_b   1.000
_cell.length_c   1.000
_cell.angle_alpha   90.00
_cell.angle_beta   90.00
_cell.angle_gamma   90.00
#
_symmetry.space_group_name_H-M   'P 1'
#
loop_
_entity.id
_entity.type
_entity.pdbx_description
1 polymer ?
#
loop_
_entity_poly.entity_id
_entity_poly.type
_entity_poly.pdbx_seq_one_letter_code
_entity_poly.pdbx_strand_id
1 'polypeptide(L)'
;MGVRLYDGNDASLEWREYIEAPLTTALVAGEIYQASMWVSLADTSYFATDSIGMYFSNGQIGPLNVTNALPYSPQVTNPTNNYLVDKDNWVLISGTFTALGGENSVVIGNFLDTANTSSIIQGTGSLGFAYVFIDDIELVLTSTVPVPAAVWLFGSGLFSLLLFVKVKRNN
;
A
#
# COMPACT_ATOMS: atom_id res chain seq x y z
N MET A 1 -5.63 -10.08 -4.51
CA MET A 1 -6.90 -9.34 -4.81
C MET A 1 -6.62 -8.21 -5.79
N GLY A 2 -7.59 -7.75 -6.59
CA GLY A 2 -7.36 -6.76 -7.65
C GLY A 2 -7.87 -5.36 -7.32
N VAL A 3 -7.21 -4.33 -7.86
CA VAL A 3 -7.53 -2.91 -7.62
C VAL A 3 -7.33 -2.08 -8.88
N ARG A 4 -8.32 -1.23 -9.21
CA ARG A 4 -8.17 -0.16 -10.20
C ARG A 4 -7.46 1.06 -9.60
N LEU A 5 -6.30 1.41 -10.16
CA LEU A 5 -5.46 2.53 -9.71
C LEU A 5 -5.64 3.82 -10.53
N TYR A 6 -6.10 3.70 -11.78
CA TYR A 6 -6.21 4.83 -12.70
C TYR A 6 -7.23 4.52 -13.78
N ASP A 7 -8.09 5.47 -14.15
CA ASP A 7 -9.01 5.36 -15.27
C ASP A 7 -8.55 6.27 -16.43
N GLY A 8 -8.26 5.67 -17.58
CA GLY A 8 -7.77 6.39 -18.76
C GLY A 8 -8.84 6.63 -19.82
N ASN A 9 -10.05 6.09 -19.65
CA ASN A 9 -11.13 6.23 -20.62
C ASN A 9 -11.94 7.51 -20.43
N ASP A 10 -12.03 8.00 -19.20
CA ASP A 10 -12.78 9.20 -18.87
C ASP A 10 -12.08 9.99 -17.76
N ALA A 11 -11.34 11.02 -18.15
CA ALA A 11 -10.66 11.90 -17.21
C ALA A 11 -11.61 12.67 -16.28
N SER A 12 -12.92 12.69 -16.57
CA SER A 12 -13.94 13.27 -15.69
C SER A 12 -14.49 12.29 -14.65
N LEU A 13 -14.20 11.00 -14.81
CA LEU A 13 -14.56 9.94 -13.87
C LEU A 13 -13.27 9.34 -13.27
N GLU A 14 -12.80 9.95 -12.17
CA GLU A 14 -11.64 9.48 -11.44
C GLU A 14 -11.94 8.22 -10.58
N TRP A 15 -12.49 7.17 -11.20
CA TRP A 15 -12.87 5.97 -10.47
C TRP A 15 -11.64 5.23 -9.95
N ARG A 16 -11.59 5.04 -8.63
CA ARG A 16 -10.52 4.38 -7.91
C ARG A 16 -11.08 3.35 -6.95
N GLU A 17 -10.34 2.26 -6.85
CA GLU A 17 -10.61 1.22 -5.89
C GLU A 17 -9.51 1.21 -4.85
N TYR A 18 -9.85 0.83 -3.63
CA TYR A 18 -8.93 0.67 -2.52
C TYR A 18 -9.23 -0.64 -1.83
N ILE A 19 -8.17 -1.24 -1.27
CA ILE A 19 -8.28 -2.35 -0.33
C ILE A 19 -8.04 -1.80 1.06
N GLU A 20 -8.79 -2.30 2.02
CA GLU A 20 -8.52 -2.08 3.44
C GLU A 20 -8.38 -3.42 4.16
N ALA A 21 -7.43 -3.49 5.09
CA ALA A 21 -7.31 -4.60 6.01
C ALA A 21 -6.98 -4.11 7.42
N PRO A 22 -7.58 -4.71 8.47
CA PRO A 22 -7.22 -4.40 9.84
C PRO A 22 -5.81 -4.92 10.16
N LEU A 23 -5.08 -4.16 10.95
CA LEU A 23 -3.86 -4.62 11.60
C LEU A 23 -4.22 -5.49 12.80
N THR A 24 -3.38 -6.47 13.14
CA THR A 24 -3.64 -7.33 14.30
C THR A 24 -3.37 -6.62 15.63
N THR A 25 -2.56 -5.56 15.62
CA THR A 25 -2.37 -4.63 16.73
C THR A 25 -2.22 -3.21 16.20
N ALA A 26 -2.66 -2.22 16.97
CA ALA A 26 -2.40 -0.83 16.64
C ALA A 26 -0.90 -0.52 16.67
N LEU A 27 -0.45 0.38 15.80
CA LEU A 27 0.94 0.82 15.76
C LEU A 27 1.28 1.69 16.97
N VAL A 28 2.54 1.61 17.38
CA VAL A 28 3.07 2.35 18.54
C VAL A 28 3.73 3.64 18.07
N ALA A 29 3.36 4.75 18.69
CA ALA A 29 3.91 6.07 18.36
C ALA A 29 5.44 6.09 18.46
N GLY A 30 6.11 6.62 17.44
CA GLY A 30 7.57 6.77 17.40
C GLY A 30 8.34 5.51 17.00
N GLU A 31 7.69 4.36 16.91
CA GLU A 31 8.32 3.15 16.39
C GLU A 31 8.43 3.20 14.86
N ILE A 32 9.47 2.54 14.34
CA ILE A 32 9.71 2.43 12.89
C ILE A 32 9.20 1.08 12.41
N TYR A 33 8.37 1.11 11.38
CA TYR A 33 7.84 -0.08 10.73
C TYR A 33 8.32 -0.13 9.28
N GLN A 34 8.55 -1.34 8.78
CA GLN A 34 8.74 -1.64 7.37
C GLN A 34 7.46 -2.29 6.86
N ALA A 35 6.87 -1.68 5.84
CA ALA A 35 5.72 -2.25 5.13
C ALA A 35 6.14 -2.70 3.74
N SER A 36 5.54 -3.79 3.26
CA SER A 36 5.72 -4.25 1.89
C SER A 36 4.47 -4.91 1.32
N MET A 37 4.39 -4.93 0.00
CA MET A 37 3.38 -5.65 -0.78
C MET A 37 3.96 -6.08 -2.12
N TRP A 38 3.42 -7.16 -2.69
CA TRP A 38 3.74 -7.59 -4.05
C TRP A 38 2.62 -7.17 -5.00
N VAL A 39 2.99 -6.65 -6.17
CA VAL A 39 2.05 -6.12 -7.16
C VAL A 39 2.34 -6.69 -8.55
N SER A 40 1.30 -7.07 -9.28
CA SER A 40 1.40 -7.52 -10.67
C SER A 40 0.33 -6.83 -11.52
N LEU A 41 0.66 -6.39 -12.74
CA LEU A 41 -0.28 -5.77 -13.64
C LEU A 41 -1.21 -6.83 -14.24
N ALA A 42 -2.52 -6.58 -14.29
CA ALA A 42 -3.43 -7.54 -14.90
C ALA A 42 -3.25 -7.62 -16.43
N ASP A 43 -3.37 -8.82 -16.98
CA ASP A 43 -3.27 -9.07 -18.43
C ASP A 43 -4.19 -8.17 -19.26
N THR A 44 -5.39 -7.94 -18.74
CA THR A 44 -6.44 -7.14 -19.36
C THR A 44 -6.22 -5.63 -19.22
N SER A 45 -5.26 -5.18 -18.41
CA SER A 45 -4.96 -3.77 -18.17
C SER A 45 -4.30 -3.12 -19.39
N TYR A 46 -4.89 -2.04 -19.90
CA TYR A 46 -4.37 -1.26 -21.03
C TYR A 46 -3.37 -0.19 -20.61
N PHE A 47 -3.57 0.37 -19.41
CA PHE A 47 -2.66 1.34 -18.80
C PHE A 47 -1.82 0.68 -17.71
N ALA A 48 -0.65 1.26 -17.48
CA ALA A 48 0.16 1.04 -16.29
C ALA A 48 0.39 2.38 -15.60
N THR A 49 0.55 2.36 -14.28
CA THR A 49 0.88 3.54 -13.47
C THR A 49 1.97 3.15 -12.49
N ASP A 50 2.76 4.13 -12.05
CA ASP A 50 3.63 3.99 -10.88
C ASP A 50 2.90 4.34 -9.58
N SER A 51 1.68 4.86 -9.65
CA SER A 51 1.00 5.49 -8.54
C SER A 51 0.24 4.45 -7.72
N ILE A 52 0.92 3.90 -6.71
CA ILE A 52 0.34 3.04 -5.69
C ILE A 52 1.02 3.31 -4.34
N GLY A 53 0.27 3.21 -3.25
CA GLY A 53 0.82 3.32 -1.90
C GLY A 53 0.03 2.57 -0.84
N MET A 54 0.63 2.49 0.34
CA MET A 54 0.05 1.96 1.58
C MET A 54 -0.10 3.11 2.58
N TYR A 55 -1.35 3.39 2.94
CA TYR A 55 -1.72 4.34 3.98
C TYR A 55 -2.14 3.59 5.24
N PHE A 56 -1.51 3.89 6.37
CA PHE A 56 -1.87 3.37 7.67
C PHE A 56 -2.79 4.37 8.38
N SER A 57 -4.00 3.91 8.71
CA SER A 57 -5.08 4.75 9.23
C SER A 57 -5.44 4.42 10.67
N ASN A 58 -5.91 5.43 11.40
CA ASN A 58 -6.55 5.24 12.70
C ASN A 58 -8.06 5.16 12.49
N GLY A 59 -8.59 3.94 12.52
CA GLY A 59 -9.97 3.62 12.22
C GLY A 59 -10.17 3.22 10.76
N GLN A 60 -11.39 2.74 10.51
CA GLN A 60 -11.80 2.25 9.22
C GLN A 60 -12.03 3.41 8.22
N ILE A 61 -11.58 3.27 6.99
CA ILE A 61 -11.84 4.21 5.90
C ILE A 61 -12.90 3.64 4.96
N GLY A 62 -13.88 4.46 4.60
CA GLY A 62 -14.83 4.13 3.55
C GLY A 62 -15.57 5.36 3.04
N PRO A 63 -16.17 5.30 1.85
CA PRO A 63 -16.17 4.16 0.92
C PRO A 63 -14.82 3.88 0.24
N LEU A 64 -14.59 2.63 -0.18
CA LEU A 64 -13.34 2.16 -0.83
C LEU A 64 -13.43 2.08 -2.36
N ASN A 65 -14.61 2.30 -2.92
CA ASN A 65 -14.82 2.46 -4.36
C ASN A 65 -15.38 3.85 -4.55
N VAL A 66 -14.57 4.75 -5.08
CA VAL A 66 -14.83 6.19 -5.05
C VAL A 66 -14.52 6.85 -6.38
N THR A 67 -15.25 7.92 -6.64
CA THR A 67 -14.83 8.95 -7.58
C THR A 67 -13.92 9.92 -6.83
N ASN A 68 -12.75 10.20 -7.40
CA ASN A 68 -11.64 10.97 -6.83
C ASN A 68 -10.78 10.17 -5.86
N ALA A 69 -9.52 10.58 -5.75
CA ALA A 69 -8.59 10.00 -4.80
C ALA A 69 -8.99 10.29 -3.35
N LEU A 70 -8.79 9.30 -2.47
CA LEU A 70 -8.89 9.53 -1.03
C LEU A 70 -7.84 10.55 -0.58
N PRO A 71 -8.19 11.54 0.24
CA PRO A 71 -7.33 12.69 0.57
C PRO A 71 -6.31 12.35 1.68
N TYR A 72 -5.58 11.25 1.52
CA TYR A 72 -4.57 10.78 2.46
C TYR A 72 -3.20 10.70 1.80
N SER A 73 -2.16 10.93 2.60
CA SER A 73 -0.77 10.77 2.16
C SER A 73 -0.26 9.40 2.64
N PRO A 74 -0.05 8.42 1.74
CA PRO A 74 0.46 7.11 2.12
C PRO A 74 1.87 7.19 2.70
N GLN A 75 2.15 6.39 3.72
CA GLN A 75 3.46 6.31 4.36
C GLN A 75 4.48 5.54 3.52
N VAL A 76 4.03 4.61 2.68
CA VAL A 76 4.88 3.89 1.73
C VAL A 76 4.30 4.04 0.33
N THR A 77 5.13 4.45 -0.63
CA THR A 77 4.76 4.60 -2.03
C THR A 77 5.70 3.83 -2.93
N ASN A 78 5.18 3.40 -4.08
CA ASN A 78 6.05 2.98 -5.17
C ASN A 78 6.84 4.19 -5.70
N PRO A 79 8.16 4.04 -5.97
CA PRO A 79 8.98 5.16 -6.47
C PRO A 79 8.45 5.76 -7.77
N THR A 80 8.58 7.08 -7.91
CA THR A 80 8.24 7.78 -9.15
C THR A 80 9.01 7.22 -10.34
N ASN A 81 8.33 7.06 -11.47
CA ASN A 81 8.79 6.43 -12.71
C ASN A 81 9.03 4.92 -12.63
N ASN A 82 8.69 4.25 -11.52
CA ASN A 82 8.67 2.79 -11.44
C ASN A 82 7.32 2.25 -11.91
N TYR A 83 7.01 2.36 -13.20
CA TYR A 83 5.72 1.92 -13.74
C TYR A 83 5.52 0.41 -13.55
N LEU A 84 4.34 0.04 -13.05
CA LEU A 84 3.93 -1.34 -12.84
C LEU A 84 3.52 -1.97 -14.18
N VAL A 85 4.49 -2.42 -14.96
CA VAL A 85 4.29 -2.93 -16.33
C VAL A 85 4.28 -4.46 -16.42
N ASP A 86 4.82 -5.14 -15.42
CA ASP A 86 5.01 -6.59 -15.48
C ASP A 86 3.68 -7.33 -15.22
N LYS A 87 3.30 -8.17 -16.17
CA LYS A 87 2.07 -8.99 -16.16
C LYS A 87 2.34 -10.44 -15.74
N ASP A 88 3.58 -10.90 -15.91
CA ASP A 88 3.96 -12.30 -15.66
C ASP A 88 4.63 -12.48 -14.29
N ASN A 89 5.29 -11.43 -13.79
CA ASN A 89 5.98 -11.40 -12.50
C ASN A 89 5.36 -10.40 -11.54
N TRP A 90 5.75 -10.56 -10.27
CA TRP A 90 5.36 -9.67 -9.18
C TRP A 90 6.50 -8.71 -8.86
N VAL A 91 6.16 -7.44 -8.66
CA VAL A 91 7.07 -6.36 -8.29
C VAL A 91 6.87 -6.05 -6.81
N LEU A 92 7.98 -6.03 -6.05
CA LEU A 92 7.96 -5.67 -4.63
C LEU A 92 7.90 -4.15 -4.46
N ILE A 93 6.88 -3.69 -3.73
CA ILE A 93 6.80 -2.32 -3.23
C ILE A 93 7.04 -2.34 -1.73
N SER A 94 7.99 -1.53 -1.24
CA SER A 94 8.32 -1.51 0.19
C SER A 94 8.88 -0.18 0.63
N GLY A 95 8.76 0.09 1.93
CA GLY A 95 9.33 1.28 2.56
C GLY A 95 9.24 1.22 4.07
N THR A 96 9.97 2.12 4.73
CA THR A 96 9.94 2.29 6.19
C THR A 96 9.30 3.61 6.56
N PHE A 97 8.56 3.64 7.68
CA PHE A 97 7.96 4.87 8.20
C PHE A 97 7.94 4.86 9.73
N THR A 98 7.93 6.04 10.33
CA THR A 98 7.71 6.22 11.76
C THR A 98 6.21 6.37 12.02
N ALA A 99 5.65 5.51 12.86
CA ALA A 99 4.22 5.55 13.20
C ALA A 99 3.90 6.75 14.09
N LEU A 100 2.73 7.35 13.89
CA LEU A 100 2.18 8.39 14.77
C LEU A 100 1.52 7.78 16.01
N GLY A 101 1.12 6.51 15.92
CA GLY A 101 0.49 5.75 16.97
C GLY A 101 -1.02 5.66 16.82
N GLY A 102 -1.58 4.49 17.11
CA GLY A 102 -3.01 4.23 17.02
C GLY A 102 -3.51 3.84 15.62
N GLU A 103 -2.65 3.84 14.60
CA GLU A 103 -3.00 3.28 13.30
C GLU A 103 -3.34 1.79 13.46
N ASN A 104 -4.50 1.36 13.00
CA ASN A 104 -5.03 0.01 13.20
C ASN A 104 -5.58 -0.63 11.93
N SER A 105 -5.44 0.05 10.79
CA SER A 105 -5.78 -0.46 9.47
C SER A 105 -4.73 -0.03 8.45
N VAL A 106 -4.61 -0.79 7.35
CA VAL A 106 -3.87 -0.41 6.15
C VAL A 106 -4.85 -0.27 4.99
N VAL A 107 -4.69 0.81 4.22
CA VAL A 107 -5.44 1.12 3.01
C VAL A 107 -4.48 1.20 1.83
N ILE A 108 -4.77 0.47 0.76
CA ILE A 108 -3.89 0.33 -0.39
C ILE A 108 -4.61 0.75 -1.66
N GLY A 109 -3.98 1.60 -2.45
CA GLY A 109 -4.51 2.09 -3.72
C GLY A 109 -3.71 3.29 -4.23
N ASN A 110 -4.34 4.12 -5.06
CA ASN A 110 -3.72 5.33 -5.60
C ASN A 110 -4.35 6.60 -5.00
N PHE A 111 -3.55 7.37 -4.27
CA PHE A 111 -3.98 8.56 -3.52
C PHE A 111 -3.78 9.89 -4.26
N LEU A 112 -3.29 9.84 -5.51
CA LEU A 112 -3.14 11.01 -6.35
C LEU A 112 -4.39 11.20 -7.20
N ASP A 113 -4.83 12.43 -7.42
CA ASP A 113 -5.88 12.72 -8.41
C ASP A 113 -5.42 12.35 -9.83
N THR A 114 -6.32 12.41 -10.80
CA THR A 114 -5.98 12.04 -12.19
C THR A 114 -4.93 12.96 -12.80
N ALA A 115 -4.93 14.25 -12.44
CA ALA A 115 -3.95 15.23 -12.96
C ALA A 115 -2.52 14.96 -12.47
N ASN A 116 -2.38 14.39 -11.27
CA ASN A 116 -1.11 14.08 -10.64
C ASN A 116 -0.73 12.59 -10.76
N THR A 117 -1.59 11.73 -11.29
CA THR A 117 -1.29 10.32 -11.54
C THR A 117 -0.50 10.15 -12.83
N SER A 118 0.73 9.64 -12.74
CA SER A 118 1.50 9.30 -13.94
C SER A 118 1.04 7.97 -14.52
N SER A 119 0.85 7.91 -15.84
CA SER A 119 0.45 6.67 -16.51
C SER A 119 1.10 6.52 -17.89
N ILE A 120 1.23 5.27 -18.33
CA ILE A 120 1.70 4.91 -19.67
C ILE A 120 0.77 3.88 -20.30
N ILE A 121 0.70 3.90 -21.63
CA ILE A 121 -0.03 2.92 -22.42
C ILE A 121 0.84 1.67 -22.58
N GLN A 122 0.31 0.51 -22.21
CA GLN A 122 0.94 -0.79 -22.47
C GLN A 122 0.63 -1.32 -23.88
N GLY A 123 -0.44 -0.82 -24.51
CA GLY A 123 -0.87 -1.21 -25.86
C GLY A 123 -1.44 -2.63 -25.96
N THR A 124 -1.59 -3.31 -24.82
CA THR A 124 -2.14 -4.67 -24.69
C THR A 124 -3.21 -4.67 -23.60
N GLY A 125 -4.23 -5.53 -23.72
CA GLY A 125 -5.37 -5.54 -22.79
C GLY A 125 -6.57 -4.71 -23.30
N SER A 126 -7.76 -5.02 -22.79
CA SER A 126 -9.03 -4.45 -23.25
C SER A 126 -9.68 -3.48 -22.26
N LEU A 127 -9.15 -3.38 -21.04
CA LEU A 127 -9.66 -2.50 -20.00
C LEU A 127 -8.88 -1.19 -20.04
N GLY A 128 -9.53 -0.08 -20.40
CA GLY A 128 -8.92 1.24 -20.49
C GLY A 128 -8.63 1.91 -19.14
N PHE A 129 -8.17 1.14 -18.17
CA PHE A 129 -7.72 1.57 -16.86
C PHE A 129 -6.46 0.79 -16.46
N ALA A 130 -5.75 1.26 -15.42
CA ALA A 130 -4.66 0.52 -14.79
C ALA A 130 -5.24 -0.37 -13.68
N TYR A 131 -5.16 -1.69 -13.87
CA TYR A 131 -5.65 -2.68 -12.92
C TYR A 131 -4.52 -3.60 -12.47
N VAL A 132 -4.32 -3.70 -11.16
CA VAL A 132 -3.25 -4.52 -10.58
C VAL A 132 -3.79 -5.57 -9.63
N PHE A 133 -3.09 -6.68 -9.51
CA PHE A 133 -3.24 -7.62 -8.42
C PHE A 133 -2.24 -7.31 -7.32
N ILE A 134 -2.68 -7.48 -6.07
CA ILE A 134 -1.89 -7.26 -4.85
C ILE A 134 -1.92 -8.56 -4.04
N ASP A 135 -0.76 -8.94 -3.51
CA ASP A 135 -0.57 -10.11 -2.66
C ASP A 135 0.55 -9.90 -1.63
N ASP A 136 0.63 -10.82 -0.66
CA ASP A 136 1.72 -10.91 0.34
C ASP A 136 2.06 -9.55 0.99
N ILE A 137 1.04 -8.91 1.58
CA ILE A 137 1.19 -7.67 2.36
C ILE A 137 1.85 -8.00 3.70
N GLU A 138 2.91 -7.29 4.06
CA GLU A 138 3.65 -7.51 5.29
C GLU A 138 3.93 -6.19 6.02
N LEU A 139 3.87 -6.22 7.36
CA LEU A 139 4.24 -5.13 8.23
C LEU A 139 5.12 -5.65 9.38
N VAL A 140 6.33 -5.12 9.48
CA VAL A 140 7.32 -5.57 10.47
C VAL A 140 7.84 -4.38 11.27
N LEU A 141 7.91 -4.53 12.59
CA LEU A 141 8.62 -3.59 13.45
C LEU A 141 10.13 -3.71 13.19
N THR A 142 10.81 -2.64 12.78
CA THR A 142 12.24 -2.70 12.39
C THR A 142 13.21 -2.56 13.54
N SER A 143 12.73 -2.77 14.78
CA SER A 143 13.41 -2.65 16.07
C SER A 143 13.63 -1.23 16.62
N THR A 144 13.53 -1.18 17.95
CA THR A 144 13.25 -0.04 18.82
C THR A 144 14.40 0.95 18.91
N VAL A 145 14.09 2.25 18.93
CA VAL A 145 15.00 3.25 19.50
C VAL A 145 15.50 2.70 20.85
N PRO A 146 16.83 2.62 21.11
CA PRO A 146 17.29 2.23 22.43
C PRO A 146 16.68 3.21 23.42
N VAL A 147 15.83 2.69 24.32
CA VAL A 147 15.36 3.44 25.49
C VAL A 147 16.61 4.11 26.08
N PRO A 148 16.68 5.45 26.17
CA PRO A 148 17.80 6.09 26.84
C PRO A 148 17.95 5.40 28.19
N ALA A 149 19.17 4.96 28.53
CA ALA A 149 19.50 4.01 29.60
C ALA A 149 19.15 4.48 31.05
N ALA A 150 17.93 4.97 31.26
CA ALA A 150 17.42 5.55 32.49
C ALA A 150 16.09 4.92 32.92
N VAL A 151 15.72 3.75 32.40
CA VAL A 151 14.66 2.92 32.98
C VAL A 151 15.21 1.50 33.14
N TRP A 152 15.74 1.23 34.33
CA TRP A 152 16.31 -0.06 34.70
C TRP A 152 15.22 -1.08 35.05
N LEU A 153 15.55 -2.35 34.75
CA LEU A 153 14.94 -3.61 35.21
C LEU A 153 13.55 -3.94 34.65
N PHE A 154 13.48 -4.63 33.51
CA PHE A 154 12.97 -6.01 33.41
C PHE A 154 13.34 -6.61 32.04
N GLY A 155 14.05 -7.74 32.06
CA GLY A 155 14.13 -8.76 31.00
C GLY A 155 14.43 -8.32 29.55
N SER A 156 15.70 -8.43 29.14
CA SER A 156 16.10 -8.36 27.73
C SER A 156 15.54 -9.56 26.94
N GLY A 157 14.34 -9.42 26.41
CA GLY A 157 13.79 -10.28 25.36
C GLY A 157 13.70 -9.48 24.07
N LEU A 158 14.54 -9.79 23.08
CA LEU A 158 14.34 -9.35 21.71
C LEU A 158 13.03 -9.98 21.19
N PHE A 159 11.93 -9.27 21.32
CA PHE A 159 10.66 -9.64 20.68
C PHE A 159 10.61 -8.94 19.32
N SER A 160 11.08 -9.63 18.27
CA SER A 160 10.68 -9.31 16.91
C SER A 160 9.22 -9.76 16.77
N LEU A 161 8.27 -8.86 17.02
CA LEU A 161 6.86 -9.13 16.77
C LEU A 161 6.61 -8.97 15.26
N LEU A 162 6.57 -10.10 14.53
CA LEU A 162 6.07 -10.09 13.15
C LEU A 162 4.57 -9.87 13.18
N LEU A 163 4.11 -8.76 12.60
CA LEU A 163 2.70 -8.44 12.48
C LEU A 163 2.21 -8.87 11.10
N PHE A 164 1.79 -10.13 10.96
CA PHE A 164 1.30 -10.63 9.68
C PHE A 164 -0.12 -10.14 9.39
N VAL A 165 -0.29 -9.29 8.37
CA VAL A 165 -1.57 -9.14 7.66
C VAL A 165 -1.55 -10.11 6.47
N LYS A 166 -1.80 -11.39 6.73
CA LYS A 166 -1.66 -12.42 5.69
C LYS A 166 -2.92 -12.49 4.82
N VAL A 167 -2.96 -11.71 3.74
CA VAL A 167 -3.78 -12.06 2.57
C VAL A 167 -2.97 -13.10 1.80
N LYS A 168 -3.43 -14.35 1.79
CA LYS A 168 -2.70 -15.48 1.20
C LYS A 168 -2.96 -15.59 -0.31
N ARG A 169 -1.89 -15.78 -1.07
CA ARG A 169 -1.86 -16.35 -2.42
C ARG A 169 -2.77 -17.57 -2.55
N ASN A 170 -3.77 -17.50 -3.43
CA ASN A 170 -4.44 -18.69 -3.94
C ASN A 170 -3.72 -19.10 -5.21
N ASN A 171 -3.08 -20.27 -5.17
CA ASN A 171 -2.58 -20.97 -6.35
C ASN A 171 -3.74 -21.48 -7.21
#